data_AF-A0A0A6SMC4-F1
#
_entry.id   AF-A0A0A6SMC4-F1
#
_cell.length_a   1.000
_cell.length_b   1.000
_cell.length_c   1.000
_cell.angle_alpha   90.00
_cell.angle_beta   90.00
_cell.angle_gamma   90.00
#
_symmetry.space_group_name_H-M   'P 1'
#
loop_
_entity.id
_entity.type
_entity.pdbx_description
1 polymer ?
#
loop_
_entity_poly.entity_id
_entity_poly.type
_entity_poly.pdbx_seq_one_letter_code
_entity_poly.pdbx_strand_id
1 'polypeptide(L)'
;MALRNIRKYGDDVLRKECREVEEIDKRLLVLIKDMLETMYDADGVGLAAPQVGILKRLFVIDIGDGPLVFINPEIIETSGKQIDEEGCLSLPGKMEEVMRPNYVRARALNEKGQEFEIEAEELLARAILHEYDHLNGTLFIDRVNK
;
A
#
# COMPACT_ATOMS: atom_id res chain seq x y z
N MET A 1 -15.56 -14.49 -1.83
CA MET A 1 -14.26 -13.88 -1.49
C MET A 1 -14.02 -14.14 -0.01
N ALA A 2 -12.78 -14.01 0.44
CA ALA A 2 -12.37 -14.44 1.77
C ALA A 2 -11.42 -13.41 2.42
N LEU A 3 -11.67 -13.13 3.69
CA LEU A 3 -10.78 -12.33 4.51
C LEU A 3 -9.40 -13.01 4.61
N ARG A 4 -8.35 -12.24 4.41
CA ARG A 4 -6.97 -12.68 4.50
C ARG A 4 -6.42 -12.33 5.87
N ASN A 5 -5.55 -13.20 6.39
CA ASN A 5 -4.86 -12.93 7.65
C ASN A 5 -3.79 -11.84 7.42
N ILE A 6 -4.00 -10.68 8.04
CA ILE A 6 -3.00 -9.60 8.05
C ILE A 6 -1.81 -10.01 8.91
N ARG A 7 -0.64 -10.07 8.29
CA ARG A 7 0.66 -10.34 8.91
C ARG A 7 1.01 -9.21 9.85
N LYS A 8 1.58 -9.54 11.00
CA LYS A 8 1.91 -8.58 12.05
C LYS A 8 3.42 -8.40 12.16
N TYR A 9 3.83 -7.26 12.68
CA TYR A 9 5.24 -6.95 12.94
C TYR A 9 5.97 -8.09 13.64
N GLY A 10 7.15 -8.43 13.13
CA GLY A 10 7.90 -9.62 13.50
C GLY A 10 7.81 -10.75 12.46
N ASP A 11 6.85 -10.71 11.54
CA ASP A 11 6.84 -11.61 10.38
C ASP A 11 7.82 -11.12 9.30
N ASP A 12 8.78 -11.98 8.93
CA ASP A 12 9.83 -11.69 7.95
C ASP A 12 9.27 -11.27 6.59
N VAL A 13 8.06 -11.68 6.23
CA VAL A 13 7.45 -11.31 4.95
C VAL A 13 7.27 -9.80 4.80
N LEU A 14 7.07 -9.08 5.90
CA LEU A 14 6.92 -7.62 5.93
C LEU A 14 8.23 -6.86 5.65
N ARG A 15 9.37 -7.57 5.68
CA ARG A 15 10.71 -7.02 5.45
C ARG A 15 11.30 -7.40 4.11
N LYS A 16 10.56 -8.14 3.27
CA LYS A 16 11.03 -8.60 1.96
C LYS A 16 10.59 -7.65 0.85
N GLU A 17 11.49 -7.44 -0.10
CA GLU A 17 11.16 -6.78 -1.35
C GLU A 17 10.22 -7.65 -2.20
N CYS A 18 9.16 -7.04 -2.69
CA CYS A 18 8.13 -7.70 -3.48
C CYS A 18 8.55 -7.83 -4.95
N ARG A 19 8.11 -8.91 -5.59
CA ARG A 19 8.39 -9.17 -7.01
C ARG A 19 7.36 -8.52 -7.91
N GLU A 20 7.79 -8.16 -9.12
CA GLU A 20 6.88 -7.68 -10.15
C GLU A 20 5.78 -8.71 -10.45
N VAL A 21 4.61 -8.19 -10.79
CA VAL A 21 3.48 -8.95 -11.30
C VAL A 21 3.64 -9.04 -12.82
N GLU A 22 3.97 -10.23 -13.31
CA GLU A 22 4.15 -10.49 -14.75
C GLU A 22 2.81 -10.65 -15.49
N GLU A 23 1.80 -11.23 -14.84
CA GLU A 23 0.50 -11.52 -15.43
C GLU A 23 -0.65 -11.17 -14.49
N ILE A 24 -1.69 -10.54 -15.07
CA ILE A 24 -2.97 -10.25 -14.39
C ILE A 24 -3.94 -11.38 -14.72
N ASP A 25 -3.82 -12.47 -13.96
CA ASP A 25 -4.66 -13.64 -14.10
C ASP A 25 -5.88 -13.60 -13.17
N LYS A 26 -6.76 -14.60 -13.28
CA LYS A 26 -7.93 -14.72 -12.41
C LYS A 26 -7.56 -14.80 -10.92
N ARG A 27 -6.38 -15.34 -10.57
CA ARG A 27 -5.95 -15.47 -9.18
C ARG A 27 -5.55 -14.12 -8.60
N LEU A 28 -4.89 -13.27 -9.39
CA LEU A 28 -4.57 -11.90 -9.01
C LEU A 28 -5.84 -11.08 -8.81
N LEU A 29 -6.83 -11.20 -9.72
CA LEU A 29 -8.11 -10.52 -9.57
C LEU A 29 -8.88 -10.93 -8.31
N VAL A 30 -8.80 -12.22 -7.93
CA VAL A 30 -9.35 -12.69 -6.65
C VAL A 30 -8.55 -12.14 -5.46
N LEU A 31 -7.22 -12.08 -5.56
CA LEU A 31 -6.38 -11.50 -4.51
C LEU A 31 -6.69 -10.03 -4.27
N ILE A 32 -6.80 -9.21 -5.32
CA ILE A 32 -7.15 -7.77 -5.23
C ILE A 32 -8.47 -7.60 -4.49
N LYS A 33 -9.46 -8.41 -4.87
CA LYS A 33 -10.78 -8.46 -4.27
C LYS A 33 -10.75 -8.85 -2.79
N ASP A 34 -10.06 -9.91 -2.45
CA ASP A 34 -9.87 -10.35 -1.06
C ASP A 34 -9.11 -9.29 -0.24
N MET A 35 -8.13 -8.60 -0.83
CA MET A 35 -7.37 -7.53 -0.17
C MET A 35 -8.25 -6.32 0.13
N LEU A 36 -9.11 -5.90 -0.79
CA LEU A 36 -10.08 -4.84 -0.55
C LEU A 36 -11.04 -5.22 0.59
N GLU A 37 -11.64 -6.41 0.56
CA GLU A 37 -12.50 -6.89 1.64
C GLU A 37 -11.77 -6.94 2.99
N THR A 38 -10.53 -7.41 3.01
CA THR A 38 -9.69 -7.49 4.22
C THR A 38 -9.34 -6.09 4.74
N MET A 39 -9.05 -5.14 3.86
CA MET A 39 -8.76 -3.76 4.21
C MET A 39 -9.97 -3.10 4.87
N TYR A 40 -11.16 -3.25 4.27
CA TYR A 40 -12.40 -2.70 4.83
C TYR A 40 -12.80 -3.34 6.15
N ASP A 41 -12.68 -4.66 6.28
CA ASP A 41 -12.99 -5.38 7.54
C ASP A 41 -12.08 -4.95 8.70
N ALA A 42 -10.85 -4.50 8.39
CA ALA A 42 -9.88 -4.03 9.36
C ALA A 42 -9.90 -2.51 9.57
N ASP A 43 -10.91 -1.80 9.06
CA ASP A 43 -11.05 -0.33 9.10
C ASP A 43 -9.80 0.41 8.54
N GLY A 44 -9.14 -0.17 7.54
CA GLY A 44 -7.97 0.41 6.89
C GLY A 44 -8.30 1.22 5.65
N VAL A 45 -7.37 2.13 5.29
CA VAL A 45 -7.43 2.92 4.05
C VAL A 45 -6.45 2.43 2.97
N GLY A 46 -5.57 1.49 3.32
CA GLY A 46 -4.57 0.91 2.44
C GLY A 46 -4.19 -0.51 2.88
N LEU A 47 -3.85 -1.36 1.92
CA LEU A 47 -3.33 -2.70 2.16
C LEU A 47 -2.43 -3.18 1.03
N ALA A 48 -1.18 -3.51 1.35
CA ALA A 48 -0.20 -4.09 0.44
C ALA A 48 -0.18 -5.63 0.51
N ALA A 49 0.06 -6.28 -0.64
CA ALA A 49 0.13 -7.73 -0.76
C ALA A 49 1.06 -8.44 0.27
N PRO A 50 2.26 -7.91 0.63
CA PRO A 50 3.10 -8.53 1.66
C PRO A 50 2.41 -8.58 3.03
N GLN A 51 1.51 -7.63 3.34
CA GLN A 51 0.74 -7.64 4.58
C GLN A 51 -0.28 -8.78 4.63
N VAL A 52 -0.61 -9.43 3.52
CA VAL A 52 -1.39 -10.68 3.48
C VAL A 52 -0.52 -11.90 3.13
N GLY A 53 0.80 -11.75 3.22
CA GLY A 53 1.79 -12.82 3.02
C GLY A 53 2.13 -13.10 1.55
N ILE A 54 1.82 -12.19 0.63
CA ILE A 54 2.06 -12.35 -0.82
C ILE A 54 3.10 -11.35 -1.30
N LEU A 55 4.27 -11.84 -1.74
CA LEU A 55 5.38 -11.01 -2.21
C LEU A 55 5.22 -10.58 -3.68
N LYS A 56 4.17 -9.80 -3.96
CA LYS A 56 3.89 -9.19 -5.26
C LYS A 56 3.81 -7.67 -5.11
N ARG A 57 4.31 -6.92 -6.10
CA ARG A 57 4.20 -5.46 -6.16
C ARG A 57 2.76 -5.05 -6.46
N LEU A 58 1.91 -5.17 -5.44
CA LEU A 58 0.48 -4.91 -5.49
C LEU A 58 0.04 -4.28 -4.16
N PHE A 59 -0.68 -3.18 -4.24
CA PHE A 59 -1.45 -2.66 -3.10
C PHE A 59 -2.80 -2.11 -3.56
N VAL A 60 -3.70 -1.96 -2.60
CA VAL A 60 -5.02 -1.34 -2.77
C VAL A 60 -5.17 -0.19 -1.78
N ILE A 61 -5.88 0.86 -2.18
CA ILE A 61 -6.14 2.05 -1.35
C ILE A 61 -7.60 2.46 -1.54
N ASP A 62 -8.25 2.89 -0.47
CA ASP A 62 -9.52 3.62 -0.52
C ASP A 62 -9.59 4.60 0.66
N ILE A 63 -9.60 5.90 0.35
CA ILE A 63 -9.67 6.98 1.35
C ILE A 63 -11.09 7.57 1.46
N GLY A 64 -12.09 6.91 0.86
CA GLY A 64 -13.48 7.37 0.82
C GLY A 64 -13.96 7.81 -0.57
N ASP A 65 -13.06 7.92 -1.55
CA ASP A 65 -13.35 8.29 -2.94
C ASP A 65 -13.52 7.07 -3.88
N GLY A 66 -13.41 5.86 -3.32
CA GLY A 66 -13.49 4.60 -4.03
C GLY A 66 -12.14 3.90 -4.19
N PRO A 67 -12.17 2.59 -4.47
CA PRO A 67 -10.97 1.77 -4.46
C PRO A 67 -10.05 2.04 -5.65
N LEU A 68 -8.77 2.19 -5.35
CA LEU A 68 -7.67 2.24 -6.30
C LEU A 68 -6.81 0.99 -6.17
N VAL A 69 -6.39 0.44 -7.30
CA VAL A 69 -5.53 -0.75 -7.38
C VAL A 69 -4.24 -0.37 -8.08
N PHE A 70 -3.11 -0.66 -7.44
CA PHE A 70 -1.79 -0.34 -7.94
C PHE A 70 -0.99 -1.62 -8.13
N ILE A 71 -0.82 -2.03 -9.39
CA ILE A 71 0.02 -3.15 -9.78
C ILE A 71 1.31 -2.60 -10.38
N ASN A 72 2.46 -3.12 -9.93
CA ASN A 72 3.80 -2.66 -10.30
C ASN A 72 3.96 -1.13 -10.22
N PRO A 73 3.58 -0.49 -9.11
CA PRO A 73 3.69 0.96 -8.99
C PRO A 73 5.15 1.43 -9.03
N GLU A 74 5.35 2.60 -9.59
CA GLU A 74 6.58 3.38 -9.64
C GLU A 74 6.30 4.81 -9.17
N ILE A 75 7.12 5.34 -8.27
CA ILE A 75 7.06 6.74 -7.84
C ILE A 75 7.91 7.56 -8.81
N ILE A 76 7.27 8.42 -9.61
CA ILE A 76 7.92 9.26 -10.62
C ILE A 76 8.49 10.52 -9.98
N GLU A 77 7.70 11.15 -9.10
CA GLU A 77 8.02 12.44 -8.52
C GLU A 77 7.40 12.59 -7.13
N THR A 78 8.10 13.29 -6.25
CA THR A 78 7.59 13.67 -4.94
C THR A 78 8.00 15.10 -4.62
N SER A 79 7.15 15.86 -3.95
CA SER A 79 7.50 17.22 -3.52
C SER A 79 6.76 17.62 -2.25
N GLY A 80 7.16 18.77 -1.67
CA GLY A 80 6.60 19.27 -0.42
C GLY A 80 6.92 18.39 0.79
N LYS A 81 6.33 18.73 1.94
CA LYS A 81 6.44 18.00 3.20
C LYS A 81 5.14 18.10 3.98
N GLN A 82 4.74 17.00 4.60
CA GLN A 82 3.65 16.90 5.56
C GLN A 82 4.12 16.06 6.76
N ILE A 83 3.67 16.41 7.96
CA ILE A 83 3.87 15.63 9.18
C ILE A 83 2.47 15.36 9.72
N ASP A 84 2.16 14.09 9.95
CA ASP A 84 0.87 13.65 10.46
C ASP A 84 1.03 12.26 11.09
N GLU A 85 0.03 11.85 11.88
CA GLU A 85 0.00 10.52 12.47
C GLU A 85 -0.21 9.43 11.41
N GLU A 86 0.61 8.39 11.48
CA GLU A 86 0.54 7.23 10.59
C GLU A 86 0.38 5.96 11.42
N GLY A 87 -0.61 5.16 11.04
CA GLY A 87 -0.84 3.81 11.56
C GLY A 87 -0.55 2.74 10.52
N CYS A 88 -0.61 1.48 10.92
CA CYS A 88 -0.49 0.36 9.98
C CYS A 88 -1.27 -0.85 10.48
N LEU A 89 -2.02 -1.51 9.59
CA LEU A 89 -2.75 -2.74 9.91
C LEU A 89 -1.81 -3.87 10.39
N SER A 90 -0.55 -3.85 9.97
CA SER A 90 0.48 -4.78 10.40
C SER A 90 1.11 -4.44 11.77
N LEU A 91 0.82 -3.26 12.33
CA LEU A 91 1.28 -2.78 13.64
C LEU A 91 0.08 -2.26 14.47
N PRO A 92 -0.86 -3.14 14.86
CA PRO A 92 -2.12 -2.72 15.47
C PRO A 92 -1.88 -1.95 16.77
N GLY A 93 -2.59 -0.83 16.94
CA GLY A 93 -2.51 0.05 18.11
C GLY A 93 -1.28 0.96 18.15
N LYS A 94 -0.42 0.92 17.12
CA LYS A 94 0.72 1.83 17.01
C LYS A 94 0.42 2.96 16.03
N MET A 95 0.56 4.19 16.52
CA MET A 95 0.45 5.43 15.77
C MET A 95 1.70 6.26 16.09
N GLU A 96 2.33 6.85 15.08
CA GLU A 96 3.48 7.74 15.26
C GLU A 96 3.40 8.89 14.26
N GLU A 97 3.94 10.06 14.60
CA GLU A 97 4.10 11.14 13.63
C GLU A 97 5.18 10.79 12.59
N VAL A 98 4.82 10.81 11.31
CA VAL A 98 5.73 10.49 10.20
C VAL A 98 5.76 11.63 9.20
N MET A 99 6.97 12.10 8.87
CA MET A 99 7.18 13.03 7.77
C MET A 99 7.10 12.30 6.42
N ARG A 100 6.23 12.78 5.53
CA ARG A 100 6.08 12.31 4.15
C ARG A 100 6.15 13.51 3.19
N PRO A 101 6.53 13.32 1.91
CA PRO A 101 6.19 14.26 0.86
C PRO A 101 4.69 14.60 0.87
N ASN A 102 4.35 15.88 0.67
CA ASN A 102 2.94 16.29 0.58
C ASN A 102 2.32 15.90 -0.75
N TYR A 103 3.13 15.80 -1.80
CA TYR A 103 2.73 15.47 -3.16
C TYR A 103 3.48 14.23 -3.65
N VAL A 104 2.78 13.40 -4.42
CA VAL A 104 3.35 12.27 -5.15
C VAL A 104 2.72 12.16 -6.54
N ARG A 105 3.55 11.88 -7.54
CA ARG A 105 3.13 11.38 -8.85
C ARG A 105 3.61 9.96 -9.02
N ALA A 106 2.68 9.04 -9.29
CA ALA A 106 2.96 7.62 -9.43
C ALA A 106 2.39 7.07 -10.74
N ARG A 107 3.09 6.09 -11.32
CA ARG A 107 2.62 5.28 -12.46
C ARG A 107 2.35 3.86 -11.98
N ALA A 108 1.27 3.23 -12.44
CA ALA A 108 0.97 1.84 -12.13
C ALA A 108 0.04 1.22 -13.20
N LEU A 109 -0.15 -0.10 -13.13
CA LEU A 109 -1.22 -0.79 -13.83
C LEU A 109 -2.44 -0.94 -12.91
N ASN A 110 -3.65 -0.79 -13.46
CA ASN A 110 -4.90 -1.13 -12.77
C ASN A 110 -5.24 -2.62 -12.91
N GLU A 111 -6.36 -3.06 -12.33
CA GLU A 111 -6.83 -4.46 -12.37
C GLU A 111 -7.19 -4.96 -13.78
N LYS A 112 -7.32 -4.06 -14.75
CA LYS A 112 -7.53 -4.40 -16.18
C LYS A 112 -6.21 -4.45 -16.96
N GLY A 113 -5.07 -4.21 -16.31
CA GLY A 113 -3.75 -4.12 -16.94
C GLY A 113 -3.54 -2.85 -17.74
N GLN A 114 -4.34 -1.81 -17.50
CA GLN A 114 -4.18 -0.52 -18.15
C GLN A 114 -3.24 0.34 -17.30
N GLU A 115 -2.23 0.92 -17.94
CA GLU A 115 -1.36 1.89 -17.31
C GLU A 115 -2.13 3.18 -17.00
N PHE A 116 -1.87 3.73 -15.83
CA PHE A 116 -2.34 5.04 -15.44
C PHE A 116 -1.25 5.78 -14.67
N GLU A 117 -1.34 7.11 -14.70
CA GLU A 117 -0.60 7.99 -13.81
C GLU A 117 -1.60 8.68 -12.88
N ILE A 118 -1.19 8.88 -11.64
CA ILE A 118 -1.96 9.60 -10.63
C ILE A 118 -1.07 10.63 -9.93
N GLU A 119 -1.63 11.82 -9.74
CA GLU A 119 -1.08 12.85 -8.89
C GLU A 119 -1.95 12.93 -7.64
N ALA A 120 -1.32 12.92 -6.47
CA ALA A 120 -2.00 12.90 -5.20
C ALA A 120 -1.32 13.83 -4.20
N GLU A 121 -2.12 14.39 -3.30
CA GLU A 121 -1.66 15.20 -2.19
C GLU A 121 -2.21 14.67 -0.85
N GLU A 122 -1.71 15.22 0.25
CA GLU A 122 -2.22 14.99 1.61
C GLU A 122 -2.36 13.50 1.97
N LEU A 123 -3.55 13.08 2.41
CA LEU A 123 -3.82 11.72 2.86
C LEU A 123 -3.61 10.67 1.76
N LEU A 124 -4.00 10.97 0.52
CA LEU A 124 -3.82 10.03 -0.59
C LEU A 124 -2.33 9.86 -0.91
N ALA A 125 -1.56 10.96 -0.90
CA ALA A 125 -0.11 10.88 -1.08
C ALA A 125 0.56 10.06 0.02
N ARG A 126 0.14 10.27 1.28
CA ARG A 126 0.63 9.49 2.43
C ARG A 126 0.31 8.00 2.27
N ALA A 127 -0.92 7.66 1.93
CA ALA A 127 -1.35 6.26 1.73
C ALA A 127 -0.55 5.59 0.60
N ILE A 128 -0.40 6.24 -0.56
CA ILE A 128 0.40 5.71 -1.68
C ILE A 128 1.84 5.44 -1.26
N LEU A 129 2.48 6.40 -0.57
CA LEU A 129 3.87 6.26 -0.13
C LEU A 129 4.03 5.21 0.98
N HIS A 130 3.04 5.04 1.86
CA HIS A 130 3.01 3.99 2.87
C HIS A 130 2.94 2.61 2.23
N GLU A 131 1.98 2.40 1.34
CA GLU A 131 1.81 1.10 0.70
C GLU A 131 2.98 0.77 -0.24
N TYR A 132 3.56 1.79 -0.89
CA TYR A 132 4.78 1.64 -1.68
C TYR A 132 5.97 1.16 -0.83
N ASP A 133 6.13 1.67 0.39
CA ASP A 133 7.18 1.20 1.31
C ASP A 133 7.05 -0.28 1.66
N HIS A 134 5.82 -0.75 1.87
CA HIS A 134 5.56 -2.16 2.12
C HIS A 134 6.07 -3.05 0.98
N LEU A 135 5.93 -2.60 -0.27
CA LEU A 135 6.46 -3.34 -1.43
C LEU A 135 8.00 -3.44 -1.42
N ASN A 136 8.68 -2.55 -0.71
CA ASN A 136 10.13 -2.49 -0.58
C ASN A 136 10.61 -3.00 0.80
N GLY A 137 9.76 -3.67 1.57
CA GLY A 137 10.11 -4.19 2.90
C GLY A 137 10.33 -3.13 3.98
N THR A 138 9.92 -1.90 3.72
CA THR A 138 10.03 -0.76 4.64
C THR A 138 8.71 -0.57 5.38
N LEU A 139 8.77 -0.27 6.66
CA LEU A 139 7.61 0.03 7.51
C LEU A 139 7.66 1.48 7.96
N PHE A 140 6.50 2.08 8.28
CA PHE A 140 6.44 3.49 8.70
C PHE A 140 7.34 3.80 9.90
N ILE A 141 7.50 2.84 10.82
CA ILE A 141 8.37 2.96 12.00
C ILE A 141 9.85 3.18 11.64
N ASP A 142 10.29 2.81 10.44
CA ASP A 142 11.65 3.05 9.97
C ASP A 142 11.87 4.49 9.45
N ARG A 143 10.78 5.26 9.37
CA ARG A 143 10.74 6.67 8.96
C ARG A 143 10.53 7.63 10.13
N VAL A 144 10.16 7.12 11.30
CA VAL A 144 10.06 7.92 12.53
C VAL A 144 11.45 8.48 12.86
N ASN A 145 11.52 9.79 13.18
CA ASN A 145 12.76 10.54 13.46
C ASN A 145 13.72 10.75 12.27
N LYS A 146 13.26 10.66 11.02
CA LYS A 146 14.01 11.09 9.83
C LYS A 146 13.44 12.37 9.24
#